data_AF-A0AA91TLA0-F1
#
_entry.id   AF-A0AA91TLA0-F1
#
_cell.length_a   1.000
_cell.length_b   1.000
_cell.length_c   1.000
_cell.angle_alpha   90.00
_cell.angle_beta   90.00
_cell.angle_gamma   90.00
#
_symmetry.space_group_name_H-M   'P 1'
#
loop_
_entity.id
_entity.type
_entity.pdbx_description
1 polymer ?
#
loop_
_entity_poly.entity_id
_entity_poly.type
_entity_poly.pdbx_seq_one_letter_code
_entity_poly.pdbx_strand_id
1 'polypeptide(L)'
;MATLNNPFVVYGYKGAEYFCDRQKETEKMISTLHNERNITLVAPRRMGKTGLIHHVFHQMEEQYEGVKCFYLDIFATKNLEQMVQLMASEIIGKLDTVSQSALRKVQEFFSSWRPTLTIDELTGIPTFSLDLKPSEGRESLKRIFEYLKQSGKRCYIAIDEFQQILSYPEDGVEAMIRSYIQFLPNVYFVFSGSQQHMMQEMFLSANRPFFQSSLVLSLPCIEEPVYREFANRLLSSQHRLINESTFSYIYQQSDSVTWYVQAILHGIYEHESSEITKSLVDEVIQELIEEQAMAYQNYCAWLTENQQMLLLAIASECLVSSPLSQQFISTHHLPATSSVKTALKALVDKQLVSKTPKGYLVSDRFFAKWLVRGGITS
;
A
#
# COMPACT_ATOMS: atom_id res chain seq x y z
N MET A 1 -12.08 -0.27 -23.09
CA MET A 1 -10.90 -0.71 -22.33
C MET A 1 -10.47 -2.06 -22.88
N ALA A 2 -9.17 -2.37 -22.92
CA ALA A 2 -8.72 -3.70 -23.30
C ALA A 2 -9.19 -4.73 -22.25
N THR A 3 -9.82 -5.81 -22.69
CA THR A 3 -10.17 -6.95 -21.83
C THR A 3 -8.88 -7.61 -21.34
N LEU A 4 -8.78 -7.84 -20.02
CA LEU A 4 -7.65 -8.55 -19.45
C LEU A 4 -7.74 -10.04 -19.78
N ASN A 5 -6.60 -10.69 -20.01
CA ASN A 5 -6.56 -12.15 -20.21
C ASN A 5 -6.98 -12.89 -18.93
N ASN A 6 -6.44 -12.45 -17.77
CA ASN A 6 -6.88 -12.89 -16.45
C ASN A 6 -7.56 -11.70 -15.72
N PRO A 7 -8.85 -11.81 -15.37
CA PRO A 7 -9.59 -10.72 -14.74
C PRO A 7 -9.30 -10.58 -13.23
N PHE A 8 -8.63 -11.55 -12.60
CA PHE A 8 -8.22 -11.48 -11.20
C PHE A 8 -6.90 -10.72 -11.07
N VAL A 9 -6.97 -9.44 -10.74
CA VAL A 9 -5.80 -8.56 -10.76
C VAL A 9 -4.96 -8.73 -9.49
N VAL A 10 -3.71 -9.17 -9.65
CA VAL A 10 -2.72 -9.26 -8.57
C VAL A 10 -1.83 -8.02 -8.43
N TYR A 11 -1.83 -7.13 -9.43
CA TYR A 11 -1.03 -5.90 -9.43
C TYR A 11 -1.74 -4.70 -10.06
N GLY A 12 -1.72 -3.58 -9.32
CA GLY A 12 -2.24 -2.29 -9.77
C GLY A 12 -3.77 -2.22 -9.85
N TYR A 13 -4.28 -1.04 -10.20
CA TYR A 13 -5.69 -0.83 -10.51
C TYR A 13 -5.90 -0.92 -12.02
N LYS A 14 -6.90 -1.70 -12.46
CA LYS A 14 -7.18 -1.93 -13.89
C LYS A 14 -8.59 -1.51 -14.32
N GLY A 15 -9.27 -0.70 -13.49
CA GLY A 15 -10.61 -0.20 -13.75
C GLY A 15 -11.63 -0.74 -12.75
N ALA A 16 -12.80 -0.08 -12.70
CA ALA A 16 -13.85 -0.36 -11.74
C ALA A 16 -14.41 -1.78 -11.86
N GLU A 17 -14.42 -2.34 -13.07
CA GLU A 17 -14.92 -3.70 -13.35
C GLU A 17 -14.14 -4.79 -12.61
N TYR A 18 -12.84 -4.57 -12.37
CA TYR A 18 -11.94 -5.53 -11.71
C TYR A 18 -11.69 -5.19 -10.23
N PHE A 19 -12.38 -4.19 -9.69
CA PHE A 19 -12.23 -3.75 -8.31
C PHE A 19 -13.37 -4.34 -7.46
N CYS A 20 -13.01 -5.17 -6.48
CA CYS A 20 -13.99 -5.86 -5.64
C CYS A 20 -14.46 -4.98 -4.48
N ASP A 21 -15.78 -4.79 -4.39
CA ASP A 21 -16.47 -4.16 -3.26
C ASP A 21 -15.92 -2.74 -2.92
N ARG A 22 -15.90 -2.37 -1.63
CA ARG A 22 -15.48 -1.06 -1.10
C ARG A 22 -16.41 0.10 -1.43
N GLN A 23 -17.67 -0.15 -1.74
CA GLN A 23 -18.61 0.91 -2.10
C GLN A 23 -18.75 1.95 -0.97
N LYS A 24 -18.92 1.50 0.27
CA LYS A 24 -19.05 2.38 1.45
C LYS A 24 -17.78 3.19 1.69
N GLU A 25 -16.61 2.56 1.59
CA GLU A 25 -15.32 3.23 1.75
C GLU A 25 -15.06 4.24 0.64
N THR A 26 -15.36 3.89 -0.61
CA THR A 26 -15.26 4.78 -1.78
C THR A 26 -16.16 6.01 -1.61
N GLU A 27 -17.45 5.82 -1.34
CA GLU A 27 -18.41 6.91 -1.11
C GLU A 27 -17.98 7.80 0.06
N LYS A 28 -17.48 7.19 1.14
CA LYS A 28 -17.00 7.94 2.30
C LYS A 28 -15.78 8.78 1.95
N MET A 29 -14.83 8.22 1.20
CA MET A 29 -13.62 8.93 0.76
C MET A 29 -13.97 10.08 -0.17
N ILE A 30 -14.78 9.83 -1.21
CA ILE A 30 -15.23 10.85 -2.16
C ILE A 30 -15.95 11.98 -1.42
N SER A 31 -16.95 11.67 -0.60
CA SER A 31 -17.70 12.72 0.11
C SER A 31 -16.83 13.49 1.10
N THR A 32 -15.87 12.84 1.78
CA THR A 32 -14.99 13.53 2.73
C THR A 32 -14.02 14.47 2.03
N LEU A 33 -13.41 14.03 0.91
CA LEU A 33 -12.52 14.86 0.09
C LEU A 33 -13.28 16.00 -0.60
N HIS A 34 -14.49 15.72 -1.10
CA HIS A 34 -15.34 16.74 -1.70
C HIS A 34 -15.87 17.75 -0.66
N ASN A 35 -16.04 17.35 0.60
CA ASN A 35 -16.32 18.25 1.72
C ASN A 35 -15.05 18.80 2.39
N GLU A 36 -13.96 18.91 1.63
CA GLU A 36 -12.80 19.72 1.99
C GLU A 36 -12.02 19.22 3.21
N ARG A 37 -12.05 17.90 3.43
CA ARG A 37 -11.38 17.27 4.56
C ARG A 37 -10.34 16.24 4.10
N ASN A 38 -9.16 16.33 4.68
CA ASN A 38 -8.09 15.34 4.48
C ASN A 38 -8.46 13.99 5.08
N ILE A 39 -7.93 12.91 4.51
CA ILE A 39 -8.15 11.54 4.94
C ILE A 39 -6.80 10.90 5.32
N THR A 40 -6.82 10.08 6.36
CA THR A 40 -5.74 9.14 6.64
C THR A 40 -6.27 7.72 6.52
N LEU A 41 -5.75 6.94 5.57
CA LEU A 41 -6.14 5.56 5.33
C LEU A 41 -5.13 4.59 5.99
N VAL A 42 -5.59 3.88 7.02
CA VAL A 42 -4.76 2.99 7.83
C VAL A 42 -5.23 1.55 7.68
N ALA A 43 -4.42 0.69 7.08
CA ALA A 43 -4.72 -0.73 6.98
C ALA A 43 -3.44 -1.56 6.84
N PRO A 44 -3.47 -2.84 7.23
CA PRO A 44 -2.36 -3.75 6.97
C PRO A 44 -1.95 -3.78 5.50
N ARG A 45 -0.77 -4.35 5.23
CA ARG A 45 -0.33 -4.61 3.85
C ARG A 45 -1.33 -5.51 3.14
N ARG A 46 -1.37 -5.42 1.81
CA ARG A 46 -2.13 -6.35 0.94
C ARG A 46 -3.66 -6.29 1.09
N MET A 47 -4.21 -5.29 1.80
CA MET A 47 -5.66 -5.08 1.94
C MET A 47 -6.33 -4.35 0.77
N GLY A 48 -5.55 -3.78 -0.17
CA GLY A 48 -6.07 -3.06 -1.34
C GLY A 48 -6.15 -1.53 -1.20
N LYS A 49 -5.39 -0.92 -0.28
CA LYS A 49 -5.36 0.54 -0.06
C LYS A 49 -5.08 1.32 -1.35
N THR A 50 -3.99 1.00 -2.03
CA THR A 50 -3.58 1.66 -3.28
C THR A 50 -4.63 1.52 -4.37
N GLY A 51 -5.22 0.32 -4.52
CA GLY A 51 -6.33 0.08 -5.44
C GLY A 51 -7.56 0.96 -5.13
N LEU A 52 -7.92 1.09 -3.85
CA LEU A 52 -9.02 1.96 -3.40
C LEU A 52 -8.74 3.44 -3.72
N ILE A 53 -7.51 3.91 -3.49
CA ILE A 53 -7.13 5.30 -3.80
C ILE A 53 -7.29 5.58 -5.29
N HIS A 54 -6.75 4.72 -6.16
CA HIS A 54 -6.89 4.87 -7.60
C HIS A 54 -8.35 4.80 -8.05
N HIS A 55 -9.14 3.90 -7.45
CA HIS A 55 -10.56 3.77 -7.76
C HIS A 55 -11.34 5.03 -7.37
N VAL A 56 -11.08 5.59 -6.19
CA VAL A 56 -11.65 6.87 -5.73
C VAL A 56 -11.25 7.99 -6.68
N PHE A 57 -9.96 8.11 -7.03
CA PHE A 57 -9.49 9.16 -7.93
C PHE A 57 -10.09 9.07 -9.33
N HIS A 58 -10.21 7.87 -9.88
CA HIS A 58 -10.91 7.64 -11.15
C HIS A 58 -12.35 8.14 -11.09
N GLN A 59 -13.10 7.76 -10.05
CA GLN A 59 -14.48 8.22 -9.90
C GLN A 59 -14.58 9.73 -9.67
N MET A 60 -13.65 10.34 -8.93
CA MET A 60 -13.65 11.79 -8.73
C MET A 60 -13.40 12.55 -10.03
N GLU A 61 -12.49 12.07 -10.89
CA GLU A 61 -12.22 12.68 -12.19
C GLU A 61 -13.39 12.51 -13.17
N GLU A 62 -14.14 11.40 -13.08
CA GLU A 62 -15.38 11.20 -13.86
C GLU A 62 -16.55 12.05 -13.36
N GLN A 63 -16.70 12.22 -12.04
CA GLN A 63 -17.85 12.90 -11.43
C GLN A 63 -17.72 14.42 -11.38
N TYR A 64 -16.50 14.95 -11.26
CA TYR A 64 -16.26 16.37 -11.01
C TYR A 64 -15.34 16.97 -12.08
N GLU A 65 -15.91 17.81 -12.94
CA GLU A 65 -15.17 18.48 -14.00
C GLU A 65 -14.07 19.39 -13.43
N GLY A 66 -12.87 19.31 -14.01
CA GLY A 66 -11.75 20.18 -13.66
C GLY A 66 -11.00 19.80 -12.38
N VAL A 67 -11.40 18.73 -11.70
CA VAL A 67 -10.62 18.11 -10.61
C VAL A 67 -9.34 17.49 -11.17
N LYS A 68 -8.27 17.51 -10.36
CA LYS A 68 -7.00 16.83 -10.65
C LYS A 68 -6.58 15.93 -9.51
N CYS A 69 -6.34 14.66 -9.81
CA CYS A 69 -5.91 13.68 -8.82
C CYS A 69 -4.44 13.28 -9.06
N PHE A 70 -3.66 13.19 -7.98
CA PHE A 70 -2.25 12.79 -8.03
C PHE A 70 -1.96 11.73 -6.99
N TYR A 71 -1.28 10.67 -7.40
CA TYR A 71 -0.84 9.59 -6.52
C TYR A 71 0.68 9.61 -6.39
N LEU A 72 1.18 9.61 -5.15
CA LEU A 72 2.59 9.68 -4.81
C LEU A 72 2.93 8.52 -3.88
N ASP A 73 3.72 7.56 -4.34
CA ASP A 73 4.31 6.52 -3.47
C ASP A 73 5.71 6.95 -3.04
N ILE A 74 5.85 7.38 -1.79
CA ILE A 74 7.13 7.90 -1.28
C ILE A 74 8.04 6.81 -0.70
N PHE A 75 7.66 5.53 -0.74
CA PHE A 75 8.39 4.44 -0.08
C PHE A 75 9.87 4.36 -0.48
N ALA A 76 10.18 4.60 -1.75
CA ALA A 76 11.55 4.52 -2.27
C ALA A 76 12.43 5.72 -1.92
N THR A 77 11.83 6.82 -1.44
CA THR A 77 12.56 8.06 -1.16
C THR A 77 13.25 7.99 0.19
N LYS A 78 14.47 8.54 0.25
CA LYS A 78 15.37 8.41 1.41
C LYS A 78 15.54 9.71 2.19
N ASN A 79 15.13 10.83 1.62
CA ASN A 79 15.28 12.16 2.17
C ASN A 79 14.22 13.09 1.57
N LEU A 80 14.14 14.32 2.10
CA LEU A 80 13.15 15.31 1.66
C LEU A 80 13.34 15.68 0.19
N GLU A 81 14.58 15.77 -0.28
CA GLU A 81 14.89 16.18 -1.65
C GLU A 81 14.32 15.19 -2.68
N GLN A 82 14.50 13.89 -2.46
CA GLN A 82 13.93 12.84 -3.31
C GLN A 82 12.40 12.84 -3.28
N MET A 83 11.80 13.08 -2.11
CA MET A 83 10.35 13.22 -1.99
C MET A 83 9.84 14.40 -2.83
N VAL A 84 10.53 15.54 -2.77
CA VAL A 84 10.18 16.73 -3.53
C VAL A 84 10.34 16.50 -5.03
N GLN A 85 11.42 15.83 -5.47
CA GLN A 85 11.61 15.46 -6.88
C GLN A 85 10.45 14.60 -7.40
N LEU A 86 10.07 13.57 -6.64
CA LEU A 86 8.91 12.73 -6.97
C LEU A 86 7.61 13.55 -7.02
N MET A 87 7.39 14.41 -6.03
CA MET A 87 6.21 15.27 -5.98
C MET A 87 6.15 16.18 -7.22
N ALA A 88 7.30 16.71 -7.62
CA ALA A 88 7.41 17.62 -8.74
C ALA A 88 7.17 16.89 -10.08
N SER A 89 7.76 15.71 -10.28
CA SER A 89 7.58 14.92 -11.52
C SER A 89 6.14 14.45 -11.72
N GLU A 90 5.41 14.20 -10.63
CA GLU A 90 4.02 13.74 -10.70
C GLU A 90 3.01 14.87 -10.83
N ILE A 91 3.31 16.06 -10.31
CA ILE A 91 2.37 17.18 -10.30
C ILE A 91 2.62 18.15 -11.47
N ILE A 92 3.89 18.51 -11.70
CA ILE A 92 4.25 19.52 -12.68
C ILE A 92 4.05 18.96 -14.09
N GLY A 93 3.35 19.71 -14.94
CA GLY A 93 3.02 19.29 -16.31
C GLY A 93 1.75 18.44 -16.43
N LYS A 94 1.30 17.79 -15.35
CA LYS A 94 0.01 17.08 -15.29
C LYS A 94 -1.12 17.94 -14.69
N LEU A 95 -0.77 18.94 -13.88
CA LEU A 95 -1.71 19.87 -13.26
C LEU A 95 -2.35 20.84 -14.26
N ASP A 96 -1.54 21.40 -15.14
CA ASP A 96 -1.98 22.28 -16.21
C ASP A 96 -2.08 21.50 -17.53
N THR A 97 -3.02 21.89 -18.41
CA THR A 97 -2.93 21.47 -19.82
C THR A 97 -1.63 22.02 -20.39
N VAL A 98 -0.91 21.22 -21.18
CA VAL A 98 0.38 21.59 -21.79
C VAL A 98 0.19 22.76 -22.78
N SER A 99 0.08 23.96 -22.24
CA SER A 99 -0.01 25.20 -22.98
C SER A 99 1.27 25.99 -22.76
N GLN A 100 1.62 26.83 -23.72
CA GLN A 100 2.79 27.71 -23.58
C GLN A 100 2.71 28.59 -22.31
N SER A 101 1.50 28.97 -21.86
CA SER A 101 1.33 29.71 -20.61
C SER A 101 1.61 28.88 -19.37
N ALA A 102 1.26 27.58 -19.38
CA ALA A 102 1.57 26.67 -18.29
C ALA A 102 3.07 26.42 -18.19
N LEU A 103 3.72 26.15 -19.33
CA LEU A 103 5.18 26.01 -19.40
C LEU A 103 5.90 27.26 -18.89
N ARG A 104 5.41 28.46 -19.26
CA ARG A 104 5.96 29.73 -18.79
C ARG A 104 5.77 29.92 -17.29
N LYS A 105 4.60 29.60 -16.73
CA LYS A 105 4.38 29.62 -15.28
C LYS A 105 5.34 28.67 -14.56
N VAL A 106 5.47 27.43 -15.04
CA VAL A 106 6.42 26.46 -14.47
C VAL A 106 7.85 27.00 -14.53
N GLN A 107 8.28 27.57 -15.66
CA GLN A 107 9.59 28.21 -15.78
C GLN A 107 9.76 29.42 -14.85
N GLU A 108 8.73 30.25 -14.65
CA GLU A 108 8.77 31.38 -13.73
C GLU A 108 8.90 30.92 -12.26
N PHE A 109 8.08 29.96 -11.84
CA PHE A 109 8.08 29.38 -10.48
C PHE A 109 9.37 28.61 -10.15
N PHE A 110 9.91 27.90 -11.14
CA PHE A 110 11.03 26.97 -10.96
C PHE A 110 12.30 27.41 -11.71
N SER A 111 12.42 28.70 -12.04
CA SER A 111 13.55 29.27 -12.79
C SER A 111 14.93 28.97 -12.16
N SER A 112 14.99 28.80 -10.84
CA SER A 112 16.21 28.44 -10.11
C SER A 112 16.63 26.97 -10.25
N TRP A 113 15.77 26.08 -10.74
CA TRP A 113 15.94 24.61 -10.71
C TRP A 113 16.29 23.98 -12.07
N ARG A 114 16.64 24.80 -13.07
CA ARG A 114 16.97 24.35 -14.44
C ARG A 114 16.01 23.24 -14.93
N PRO A 115 14.69 23.50 -15.00
CA PRO A 115 13.72 22.51 -15.44
C PRO A 115 14.09 21.99 -16.82
N THR A 116 14.20 20.67 -16.94
CA THR A 116 14.34 19.96 -18.21
C THR A 116 12.98 19.39 -18.59
N LEU A 117 12.52 19.76 -19.78
CA LEU A 117 11.30 19.23 -20.38
C LEU A 117 11.70 18.09 -21.31
N THR A 118 11.22 16.89 -21.05
CA THR A 118 11.35 15.76 -21.97
C THR A 118 9.95 15.36 -22.39
N ILE A 119 9.72 15.22 -23.69
CA ILE A 119 8.45 14.71 -24.18
C ILE A 119 8.60 13.21 -24.27
N ASP A 120 7.75 12.47 -23.56
CA ASP A 120 7.68 11.03 -23.70
C ASP A 120 7.17 10.68 -25.10
N GLU A 121 8.02 10.05 -25.92
CA GLU A 121 7.73 9.71 -27.31
C GLU A 121 6.57 8.70 -27.44
N LEU A 122 6.26 7.93 -26.39
CA LEU A 122 5.17 6.95 -26.39
C LEU A 122 3.83 7.56 -25.98
N THR A 123 3.83 8.46 -25.00
CA THR A 123 2.58 9.03 -24.44
C THR A 123 2.25 10.41 -24.97
N GLY A 124 3.23 11.12 -25.55
CA GLY A 124 3.10 12.53 -25.96
C GLY A 124 2.96 13.49 -24.79
N ILE A 125 3.06 13.00 -23.54
CA ILE A 125 2.96 13.81 -22.33
C ILE A 125 4.36 14.37 -22.03
N PRO A 126 4.48 15.69 -21.79
CA PRO A 126 5.72 16.26 -21.30
C PRO A 126 5.97 15.83 -19.86
N THR A 127 7.11 15.22 -19.66
CA THR A 127 7.67 14.92 -18.34
C THR A 127 8.63 16.06 -17.97
N PHE A 128 8.45 16.60 -16.78
CA PHE A 128 9.36 17.58 -16.21
C PHE A 128 10.32 16.88 -15.26
N SER A 129 11.63 17.04 -15.50
CA SER A 129 12.66 16.76 -14.52
C SER A 129 13.23 18.07 -13.98
N LEU A 130 13.45 18.09 -12.66
CA LEU A 130 14.02 19.23 -11.96
C LEU A 130 15.32 18.81 -11.30
N ASP A 131 16.42 19.43 -11.71
CA ASP A 131 17.70 19.29 -11.03
C ASP A 131 17.69 20.21 -9.80
N LEU A 132 17.15 19.68 -8.70
CA LEU A 132 17.23 20.33 -7.40
C LEU A 132 18.69 20.33 -6.92
N LYS A 133 19.17 21.48 -6.49
CA LYS A 133 20.45 21.54 -5.79
C LYS A 133 20.32 20.84 -4.43
N PRO A 134 21.37 20.12 -3.98
CA PRO A 134 21.41 19.61 -2.61
C PRO A 134 21.12 20.74 -1.62
N SER A 135 20.39 20.47 -0.53
CA SER A 135 19.98 21.40 0.53
C SER A 135 18.83 22.39 0.25
N GLU A 136 18.21 22.37 -0.92
CA GLU A 136 17.04 23.23 -1.24
C GLU A 136 15.68 22.54 -1.02
N GLY A 137 15.63 21.33 -0.47
CA GLY A 137 14.39 20.52 -0.36
C GLY A 137 13.21 21.24 0.32
N ARG A 138 13.45 21.99 1.40
CA ARG A 138 12.38 22.71 2.14
C ARG A 138 11.77 23.84 1.32
N GLU A 139 12.61 24.69 0.74
CA GLU A 139 12.15 25.77 -0.15
C GLU A 139 11.44 25.18 -1.36
N SER A 140 11.93 24.04 -1.84
CA SER A 140 11.37 23.38 -3.00
C SER A 140 9.98 22.80 -2.77
N LEU A 141 9.78 22.16 -1.63
CA LEU A 141 8.45 21.72 -1.22
C LEU A 141 7.47 22.90 -1.13
N LYS A 142 7.91 24.02 -0.54
CA LYS A 142 7.10 25.23 -0.42
C LYS A 142 6.64 25.74 -1.78
N ARG A 143 7.53 25.81 -2.78
CA ARG A 143 7.18 26.29 -4.12
C ARG A 143 6.19 25.38 -4.84
N ILE A 144 6.27 24.07 -4.67
CA ILE A 144 5.27 23.16 -5.25
C ILE A 144 3.89 23.39 -4.62
N PHE A 145 3.84 23.59 -3.29
CA PHE A 145 2.58 23.93 -2.63
C PHE A 145 2.03 25.30 -3.03
N GLU A 146 2.88 26.30 -3.25
CA GLU A 146 2.48 27.60 -3.80
C GLU A 146 1.96 27.48 -5.24
N TYR A 147 2.60 26.65 -6.07
CA TYR A 147 2.14 26.35 -7.42
C TYR A 147 0.76 25.69 -7.42
N LEU A 148 0.55 24.67 -6.59
CA LEU A 148 -0.75 24.03 -6.39
C LEU A 148 -1.82 25.04 -5.94
N LYS A 149 -1.48 25.91 -4.99
CA LYS A 149 -2.37 26.96 -4.47
C LYS A 149 -2.80 27.94 -5.55
N GLN A 150 -1.90 28.30 -6.48
CA GLN A 150 -2.16 29.29 -7.53
C GLN A 150 -2.71 28.67 -8.83
N SER A 151 -2.82 27.35 -8.92
CA SER A 151 -3.32 26.65 -10.11
C SER A 151 -4.78 26.98 -10.45
N GLY A 152 -5.58 27.39 -9.47
CA GLY A 152 -7.03 27.57 -9.62
C GLY A 152 -7.77 26.25 -9.86
N LYS A 153 -7.12 25.09 -9.67
CA LYS A 153 -7.70 23.75 -9.81
C LYS A 153 -7.95 23.13 -8.46
N ARG A 154 -9.02 22.35 -8.35
CA ARG A 154 -9.29 21.54 -7.16
C ARG A 154 -8.47 20.25 -7.26
N CYS A 155 -7.56 20.05 -6.31
CA CYS A 155 -6.57 18.99 -6.36
C CYS A 155 -6.77 17.98 -5.23
N TYR A 156 -6.65 16.70 -5.55
CA TYR A 156 -6.59 15.60 -4.59
C TYR A 156 -5.25 14.90 -4.69
N ILE A 157 -4.51 14.83 -3.60
CA ILE A 157 -3.16 14.25 -3.58
C ILE A 157 -3.12 13.11 -2.60
N ALA A 158 -2.88 11.90 -3.08
CA ALA A 158 -2.56 10.77 -2.22
C ALA A 158 -1.06 10.68 -2.03
N ILE A 159 -0.63 10.60 -0.76
CA ILE A 159 0.74 10.28 -0.38
C ILE A 159 0.69 8.90 0.30
N ASP A 160 1.06 7.86 -0.45
CA ASP A 160 1.15 6.50 0.06
C ASP A 160 2.48 6.26 0.76
N GLU A 161 2.46 5.35 1.73
CA GLU A 161 3.55 5.10 2.68
C GLU A 161 4.03 6.38 3.39
N PHE A 162 3.11 7.26 3.79
CA PHE A 162 3.38 8.57 4.38
C PHE A 162 4.30 8.55 5.59
N GLN A 163 4.26 7.48 6.40
CA GLN A 163 5.15 7.34 7.55
C GLN A 163 6.65 7.29 7.17
N GLN A 164 6.98 7.09 5.90
CA GLN A 164 8.34 7.09 5.38
C GLN A 164 9.07 8.41 5.69
N ILE A 165 8.36 9.53 5.78
CA ILE A 165 8.95 10.84 6.13
C ILE A 165 9.63 10.86 7.50
N LEU A 166 9.24 9.94 8.40
CA LEU A 166 9.84 9.82 9.74
C LEU A 166 11.23 9.18 9.71
N SER A 167 11.60 8.53 8.60
CA SER A 167 12.90 7.90 8.40
C SER A 167 13.94 8.83 7.74
N TYR A 168 13.51 10.00 7.29
CA TYR A 168 14.38 10.96 6.63
C TYR A 168 15.41 11.55 7.61
N PRO A 169 16.63 11.83 7.14
CA PRO A 169 17.67 12.44 7.98
C PRO A 169 17.36 13.88 8.39
N GLU A 170 16.47 14.58 7.67
CA GLU A 170 16.11 15.97 7.98
C GLU A 170 15.15 16.09 9.17
N ASP A 171 15.52 16.96 10.12
CA ASP A 171 14.67 17.24 11.28
C ASP A 171 13.39 18.00 10.89
N GLY A 172 12.29 17.69 11.58
CA GLY A 172 11.05 18.48 11.54
C GLY A 172 10.25 18.40 10.23
N VAL A 173 10.54 17.42 9.35
CA VAL A 173 9.82 17.22 8.08
C VAL A 173 8.31 17.11 8.29
N GLU A 174 7.88 16.31 9.29
CA GLU A 174 6.47 16.14 9.64
C GLU A 174 5.78 17.49 9.96
N ALA A 175 6.38 18.30 10.84
CA ALA A 175 5.85 19.60 11.23
C ALA A 175 5.82 20.60 10.06
N MET A 176 6.86 20.56 9.21
CA MET A 176 6.96 21.39 8.02
C MET A 176 5.84 21.10 7.03
N ILE A 177 5.64 19.83 6.65
CA ILE A 177 4.56 19.43 5.73
C ILE A 177 3.21 19.86 6.30
N ARG A 178 2.96 19.61 7.59
CA ARG A 178 1.72 20.04 8.27
C ARG A 178 1.47 21.54 8.14
N SER A 179 2.51 22.35 8.31
CA SER A 179 2.43 23.82 8.25
C SER A 179 2.07 24.34 6.86
N TYR A 180 2.39 23.62 5.79
CA TYR A 180 1.99 23.98 4.43
C TYR A 180 0.58 23.53 4.11
N ILE A 181 0.23 22.28 4.42
CA ILE A 181 -1.06 21.67 4.07
C ILE A 181 -2.24 22.45 4.64
N GLN A 182 -2.12 23.03 5.83
CA GLN A 182 -3.21 23.78 6.46
C GLN A 182 -3.60 25.09 5.74
N PHE A 183 -2.76 25.61 4.85
CA PHE A 183 -2.99 26.88 4.15
C PHE A 183 -3.26 26.72 2.65
N LEU A 184 -3.51 25.48 2.21
CA LEU A 184 -3.90 25.16 0.85
C LEU A 184 -5.43 25.14 0.74
N PRO A 185 -6.05 26.15 0.10
CA PRO A 185 -7.51 26.28 0.07
C PRO A 185 -8.19 25.33 -0.94
N ASN A 186 -7.42 24.75 -1.86
CA ASN A 186 -7.90 24.01 -3.03
C ASN A 186 -7.25 22.63 -3.18
N VAL A 187 -6.53 22.16 -2.16
CA VAL A 187 -5.78 20.89 -2.19
C VAL A 187 -6.14 20.06 -0.97
N TYR A 188 -6.56 18.82 -1.19
CA TYR A 188 -6.93 17.89 -0.11
C TYR A 188 -6.16 16.58 -0.25
N PHE A 189 -5.77 16.02 0.88
CA PHE A 189 -4.79 14.94 0.94
C PHE A 189 -5.41 13.63 1.41
N VAL A 190 -4.93 12.53 0.83
CA VAL A 190 -5.09 11.17 1.34
C VAL A 190 -3.72 10.68 1.81
N PHE A 191 -3.51 10.56 3.11
CA PHE A 191 -2.31 9.96 3.67
C PHE A 191 -2.55 8.46 3.86
N SER A 192 -1.79 7.61 3.17
CA SER A 192 -1.90 6.15 3.32
C SER A 192 -0.61 5.57 3.89
N GLY A 193 -0.73 4.45 4.59
CA GLY A 193 0.43 3.75 5.12
C GLY A 193 0.09 2.36 5.62
N SER A 194 1.02 1.42 5.43
CA SER A 194 0.86 0.05 5.91
C SER A 194 1.28 -0.16 7.37
N GLN A 195 2.12 0.71 7.91
CA GLN A 195 2.57 0.64 9.32
C GLN A 195 1.55 1.30 10.24
N GLN A 196 0.52 0.54 10.61
CA GLN A 196 -0.65 1.06 11.32
C GLN A 196 -0.29 1.80 12.62
N HIS A 197 0.67 1.28 13.39
CA HIS A 197 1.09 1.93 14.63
C HIS A 197 1.69 3.33 14.38
N MET A 198 2.60 3.47 13.41
CA MET A 198 3.21 4.76 13.08
C MET A 198 2.18 5.74 12.55
N MET A 199 1.30 5.29 11.64
CA MET A 199 0.22 6.13 11.12
C MET A 199 -0.75 6.56 12.21
N GLN A 200 -1.16 5.66 13.10
CA GLN A 200 -2.00 6.02 14.24
C GLN A 200 -1.30 7.00 15.17
N GLU A 201 -0.02 6.79 15.46
CA GLU A 201 0.77 7.67 16.30
C GLU A 201 0.79 9.10 15.73
N MET A 202 1.12 9.27 14.44
CA MET A 202 1.19 10.56 13.75
C MET A 202 -0.13 11.36 13.80
N PHE A 203 -1.28 10.68 13.64
CA PHE A 203 -2.57 11.36 13.46
C PHE A 203 -3.46 11.38 14.73
N LEU A 204 -3.22 10.51 15.71
CA LEU A 204 -4.03 10.38 16.93
C LEU A 204 -3.30 10.78 18.22
N SER A 205 -2.00 11.05 18.19
CA SER A 205 -1.27 11.47 19.41
C SER A 205 -1.19 12.98 19.53
N ALA A 206 -1.59 13.54 20.68
CA ALA A 206 -1.60 15.00 20.92
C ALA A 206 -0.23 15.69 20.77
N ASN A 207 0.87 14.94 20.91
CA ASN A 207 2.23 15.46 20.79
C ASN A 207 2.77 15.48 19.35
N ARG A 208 1.97 15.05 18.36
CA ARG A 208 2.39 14.96 16.96
C ARG A 208 1.79 16.09 16.11
N PRO A 209 2.53 16.66 15.14
CA PRO A 209 2.03 17.75 14.29
C PRO A 209 0.71 17.46 13.56
N PHE A 210 0.49 16.22 13.12
CA PHE A 210 -0.72 15.83 12.39
C PHE A 210 -1.90 15.44 13.28
N PHE A 211 -1.81 15.64 14.60
CA PHE A 211 -2.91 15.33 15.53
C PHE A 211 -4.24 15.95 15.08
N GLN A 212 -5.26 15.10 14.91
CA GLN A 212 -6.62 15.49 14.49
C GLN A 212 -6.72 16.30 13.18
N SER A 213 -5.70 16.24 12.32
CA SER A 213 -5.65 17.02 11.07
C SER A 213 -6.43 16.39 9.89
N SER A 214 -6.94 15.16 10.06
CA SER A 214 -7.63 14.39 9.01
C SER A 214 -8.73 13.48 9.59
N LEU A 215 -9.55 12.90 8.72
CA LEU A 215 -10.41 11.76 9.06
C LEU A 215 -9.60 10.46 8.97
N VAL A 216 -9.41 9.76 10.09
CA VAL A 216 -8.78 8.43 10.08
C VAL A 216 -9.80 7.38 9.68
N LEU A 217 -9.54 6.69 8.56
CA LEU A 217 -10.30 5.55 8.07
C LEU A 217 -9.45 4.29 8.18
N SER A 218 -10.08 3.18 8.53
CA SER A 218 -9.46 1.86 8.51
C SER A 218 -10.15 0.95 7.52
N LEU A 219 -9.39 0.12 6.82
CA LEU A 219 -9.92 -0.76 5.78
C LEU A 219 -10.20 -2.16 6.37
N PRO A 220 -11.47 -2.57 6.56
CA PRO A 220 -11.80 -3.91 7.04
C PRO A 220 -11.54 -4.98 5.96
N CYS A 221 -11.67 -6.25 6.31
CA CYS A 221 -11.77 -7.30 5.30
C CYS A 221 -13.08 -7.16 4.50
N ILE A 222 -13.06 -7.50 3.21
CA ILE A 222 -14.26 -7.52 2.35
C ILE A 222 -15.14 -8.69 2.76
N GLU A 223 -16.44 -8.49 2.91
CA GLU A 223 -17.35 -9.58 3.31
C GLU A 223 -17.28 -10.77 2.35
N GLU A 224 -17.18 -11.97 2.90
CA GLU A 224 -16.98 -13.20 2.13
C GLU A 224 -18.06 -13.44 1.06
N PRO A 225 -19.37 -13.27 1.32
CA PRO A 225 -20.40 -13.47 0.30
C PRO A 225 -20.26 -12.50 -0.88
N VAL A 226 -19.92 -11.24 -0.60
CA VAL A 226 -19.71 -10.20 -1.62
C VAL A 226 -18.50 -10.53 -2.49
N TYR A 227 -17.42 -11.01 -1.87
CA TYR A 227 -16.22 -11.40 -2.60
C TYR A 227 -16.46 -12.65 -3.47
N ARG A 228 -17.23 -13.62 -2.98
CA ARG A 228 -17.62 -14.79 -3.76
C ARG A 228 -18.44 -14.42 -4.99
N GLU A 229 -19.39 -13.50 -4.84
CA GLU A 229 -20.19 -12.99 -5.94
C GLU A 229 -19.31 -12.30 -6.98
N PHE A 230 -18.37 -11.45 -6.55
CA PHE A 230 -17.37 -10.84 -7.42
C PHE A 230 -16.55 -11.89 -8.18
N ALA A 231 -16.06 -12.92 -7.49
CA ALA A 231 -15.27 -13.97 -8.11
C ALA A 231 -16.06 -14.77 -9.15
N ASN A 232 -17.30 -15.16 -8.83
CA ASN A 232 -18.18 -15.88 -9.74
C ASN A 232 -18.59 -15.06 -10.96
N ARG A 233 -18.76 -13.74 -10.80
CA ARG A 233 -18.99 -12.84 -11.94
C ARG A 233 -17.82 -12.90 -12.93
N LEU A 234 -16.58 -12.85 -12.45
CA LEU A 234 -15.40 -12.90 -13.32
C LEU A 234 -15.17 -14.29 -13.92
N LEU A 235 -15.42 -15.37 -13.17
CA LEU A 235 -15.28 -16.75 -13.65
C LEU A 235 -16.36 -17.17 -14.66
N SER A 236 -17.45 -16.41 -14.76
CA SER A 236 -18.51 -16.68 -15.73
C SER A 236 -18.01 -16.64 -17.19
N SER A 237 -16.92 -15.90 -17.46
CA SER A 237 -16.25 -15.88 -18.77
C SER A 237 -15.69 -17.25 -19.19
N GLN A 238 -15.34 -18.09 -18.22
CA GLN A 238 -14.89 -19.47 -18.41
C GLN A 238 -16.02 -20.49 -18.17
N HIS A 239 -17.27 -20.04 -17.97
CA HIS A 239 -18.40 -20.89 -17.56
C HIS A 239 -18.16 -21.68 -16.27
N ARG A 240 -17.36 -21.14 -15.34
CA ARG A 240 -17.03 -21.76 -14.06
C ARG A 240 -17.69 -21.02 -12.90
N LEU A 241 -17.94 -21.73 -11.81
CA LEU A 241 -18.51 -21.19 -10.58
C LEU A 241 -17.85 -21.83 -9.35
N ILE A 242 -17.59 -21.03 -8.33
CA ILE A 242 -17.12 -21.46 -7.01
C ILE A 242 -18.32 -21.53 -6.08
N ASN A 243 -18.56 -22.73 -5.54
CA ASN A 243 -19.57 -22.94 -4.51
C ASN A 243 -19.14 -22.30 -3.18
N GLU A 244 -20.09 -22.11 -2.26
CA GLU A 244 -19.84 -21.49 -0.96
C GLU A 244 -18.74 -22.21 -0.18
N SER A 245 -18.81 -23.55 -0.07
CA SER A 245 -17.87 -24.33 0.72
C SER A 245 -16.42 -24.25 0.22
N THR A 246 -16.19 -24.14 -1.09
CA THR A 246 -14.87 -23.98 -1.68
C THR A 246 -14.39 -22.54 -1.50
N PHE A 247 -15.26 -21.55 -1.66
CA PHE A 247 -14.87 -20.16 -1.46
C PHE A 247 -14.54 -19.85 0.00
N SER A 248 -15.32 -20.35 0.97
CA SER A 248 -15.00 -20.24 2.39
C SER A 248 -13.64 -20.85 2.72
N TYR A 249 -13.27 -21.94 2.02
CA TYR A 249 -11.95 -22.53 2.15
C TYR A 249 -10.85 -21.60 1.63
N ILE A 250 -11.00 -21.01 0.44
CA ILE A 250 -10.08 -19.98 -0.09
C ILE A 250 -9.95 -18.82 0.92
N TYR A 251 -11.08 -18.34 1.40
CA TYR A 251 -11.16 -17.19 2.30
C TYR A 251 -10.44 -17.49 3.63
N GLN A 252 -10.60 -18.69 4.18
CA GLN A 252 -9.86 -19.16 5.35
C GLN A 252 -8.36 -19.30 5.08
N GLN A 253 -7.95 -19.91 3.96
CA GLN A 253 -6.53 -20.10 3.62
C GLN A 253 -5.79 -18.77 3.42
N SER A 254 -6.52 -17.73 3.05
CA SER A 254 -6.02 -16.38 2.79
C SER A 254 -6.02 -15.44 4.02
N ASP A 255 -6.53 -15.89 5.17
CA ASP A 255 -6.86 -15.05 6.34
C ASP A 255 -7.68 -13.79 5.97
N SER A 256 -8.58 -13.92 4.98
CA SER A 256 -9.44 -12.82 4.49
C SER A 256 -8.70 -11.64 3.84
N VAL A 257 -7.38 -11.74 3.63
CA VAL A 257 -6.57 -10.64 3.09
C VAL A 257 -6.70 -10.59 1.57
N THR A 258 -7.14 -9.45 1.07
CA THR A 258 -7.52 -9.19 -0.34
C THR A 258 -6.52 -9.76 -1.36
N TRP A 259 -5.22 -9.50 -1.19
CA TRP A 259 -4.21 -9.94 -2.15
C TRP A 259 -4.09 -11.47 -2.23
N TYR A 260 -4.15 -12.19 -1.12
CA TYR A 260 -4.05 -13.66 -1.16
C TYR A 260 -5.29 -14.29 -1.77
N VAL A 261 -6.48 -13.73 -1.52
CA VAL A 261 -7.71 -14.14 -2.21
C VAL A 261 -7.55 -13.96 -3.72
N GLN A 262 -7.09 -12.79 -4.17
CA GLN A 262 -6.87 -12.51 -5.59
C GLN A 262 -5.78 -13.40 -6.20
N ALA A 263 -4.68 -13.66 -5.50
CA ALA A 263 -3.61 -14.52 -5.98
C ALA A 263 -4.09 -15.98 -6.18
N ILE A 264 -4.85 -16.51 -5.22
CA ILE A 264 -5.45 -17.84 -5.34
C ILE A 264 -6.46 -17.88 -6.50
N LEU A 265 -7.33 -16.87 -6.63
CA LEU A 265 -8.30 -16.80 -7.73
C LEU A 265 -7.61 -16.63 -9.09
N HIS A 266 -6.51 -15.88 -9.15
CA HIS A 266 -5.69 -15.74 -10.35
C HIS A 266 -5.15 -17.10 -10.79
N GLY A 267 -4.53 -17.85 -9.89
CA GLY A 267 -4.03 -19.20 -10.19
C GLY A 267 -5.17 -20.15 -10.58
N ILE A 268 -6.29 -20.15 -9.86
CA ILE A 268 -7.47 -20.96 -10.23
C ILE A 268 -7.95 -20.65 -11.65
N TYR A 269 -7.89 -19.39 -12.08
CA TYR A 269 -8.30 -18.96 -13.42
C TYR A 269 -7.34 -19.45 -14.52
N GLU A 270 -6.07 -19.68 -14.20
CA GLU A 270 -5.07 -20.23 -15.14
C GLU A 270 -5.25 -21.74 -15.35
N HIS A 271 -5.84 -22.43 -14.38
CA HIS A 271 -6.15 -23.86 -14.49
C HIS A 271 -7.39 -24.13 -15.35
N GLU A 272 -7.27 -25.08 -16.29
CA GLU A 272 -8.35 -25.49 -17.21
C GLU A 272 -9.43 -26.39 -16.57
N SER A 273 -9.23 -26.81 -15.32
CA SER A 273 -10.15 -27.66 -14.58
C SER A 273 -11.56 -27.07 -14.52
N SER A 274 -12.53 -27.83 -15.05
CA SER A 274 -13.94 -27.42 -15.12
C SER A 274 -14.55 -27.17 -13.73
N GLU A 275 -14.21 -28.00 -12.74
CA GLU A 275 -14.66 -27.85 -11.36
C GLU A 275 -13.61 -27.15 -10.49
N ILE A 276 -14.07 -26.21 -9.65
CA ILE A 276 -13.23 -25.53 -8.66
C ILE A 276 -13.44 -26.21 -7.30
N THR A 277 -12.53 -27.13 -6.97
CA THR A 277 -12.56 -27.94 -5.75
C THR A 277 -11.54 -27.46 -4.72
N LYS A 278 -11.66 -27.90 -3.47
CA LYS A 278 -10.64 -27.61 -2.43
C LYS A 278 -9.26 -28.19 -2.79
N SER A 279 -9.22 -29.32 -3.51
CA SER A 279 -7.97 -29.90 -3.98
C SER A 279 -7.26 -28.98 -4.97
N LEU A 280 -8.00 -28.36 -5.90
CA LEU A 280 -7.44 -27.37 -6.82
C LEU A 280 -6.92 -26.13 -6.07
N VAL A 281 -7.64 -25.70 -5.01
CA VAL A 281 -7.19 -24.60 -4.15
C VAL A 281 -5.85 -24.95 -3.48
N ASP A 282 -5.71 -26.16 -2.95
CA ASP A 282 -4.47 -26.63 -2.33
C ASP A 282 -3.30 -26.71 -3.32
N GLU A 283 -3.57 -27.19 -4.54
CA GLU A 283 -2.62 -27.23 -5.66
C GLU A 283 -2.12 -25.82 -6.01
N VAL A 284 -3.03 -24.88 -6.27
CA VAL A 284 -2.68 -23.48 -6.58
C VAL A 284 -1.90 -22.83 -5.43
N ILE A 285 -2.29 -23.06 -4.18
CA ILE A 285 -1.54 -22.52 -3.03
C ILE A 285 -0.12 -23.10 -2.97
N GLN A 286 0.05 -24.38 -3.28
CA GLN A 286 1.38 -25.01 -3.33
C GLN A 286 2.22 -24.40 -4.44
N GLU A 287 1.68 -24.22 -5.64
CA GLU A 287 2.34 -23.56 -6.77
C GLU A 287 2.82 -22.15 -6.39
N LEU A 288 1.92 -21.31 -5.83
CA LEU A 288 2.24 -19.95 -5.39
C LEU A 288 3.34 -19.91 -4.31
N ILE A 289 3.40 -20.93 -3.45
CA ILE A 289 4.46 -21.06 -2.44
C ILE A 289 5.79 -21.47 -3.10
N GLU A 290 5.76 -22.42 -4.03
CA GLU A 290 6.95 -22.92 -4.73
C GLU A 290 7.59 -21.84 -5.61
N GLU A 291 6.79 -21.01 -6.28
CA GLU A 291 7.26 -19.84 -7.03
C GLU A 291 8.12 -18.88 -6.19
N GLN A 292 7.82 -18.79 -4.89
CA GLN A 292 8.51 -17.89 -3.96
C GLN A 292 9.55 -18.61 -3.08
N ALA A 293 9.71 -19.93 -3.22
CA ALA A 293 10.56 -20.73 -2.33
C ALA A 293 12.01 -20.23 -2.28
N MET A 294 12.60 -19.88 -3.43
CA MET A 294 13.96 -19.31 -3.50
C MET A 294 14.06 -17.97 -2.76
N ALA A 295 13.04 -17.10 -2.85
CA ALA A 295 13.01 -15.84 -2.11
C ALA A 295 12.92 -16.09 -0.59
N TYR A 296 12.09 -17.06 -0.17
CA TYR A 296 11.95 -17.46 1.23
C TYR A 296 13.23 -18.07 1.81
N GLN A 297 13.91 -18.94 1.06
CA GLN A 297 15.23 -19.46 1.43
C GLN A 297 16.24 -18.33 1.62
N ASN A 298 16.28 -17.37 0.69
CA ASN A 298 17.13 -16.20 0.82
C ASN A 298 16.78 -15.41 2.09
N TYR A 299 15.51 -15.14 2.38
CA TYR A 299 15.11 -14.46 3.62
C TYR A 299 15.65 -15.16 4.86
N CYS A 300 15.50 -16.49 4.94
CA CYS A 300 16.02 -17.29 6.05
C CYS A 300 17.55 -17.22 6.13
N ALA A 301 18.28 -17.24 5.01
CA ALA A 301 19.75 -17.19 5.00
C ALA A 301 20.33 -15.91 5.64
N TRP A 302 19.58 -14.80 5.64
CA TRP A 302 19.98 -13.54 6.30
C TRP A 302 19.61 -13.47 7.79
N LEU A 303 19.00 -14.53 8.35
CA LEU A 303 18.58 -14.59 9.74
C LEU A 303 19.55 -15.43 10.57
N THR A 304 19.74 -15.03 11.82
CA THR A 304 20.45 -15.88 12.80
C THR A 304 19.59 -17.08 13.17
N GLU A 305 20.20 -18.15 13.67
CA GLU A 305 19.51 -19.36 14.11
C GLU A 305 18.36 -19.05 15.09
N ASN A 306 18.62 -18.20 16.10
CA ASN A 306 17.60 -17.75 17.05
C ASN A 306 16.43 -17.01 16.38
N GLN A 307 16.69 -16.23 15.34
CA GLN A 307 15.64 -15.53 14.57
C GLN A 307 14.84 -16.53 13.75
N GLN A 308 15.47 -17.51 13.11
CA GLN A 308 14.78 -18.56 12.36
C GLN A 308 13.91 -19.43 13.26
N MET A 309 14.42 -19.88 14.41
CA MET A 309 13.66 -20.67 15.39
C MET A 309 12.43 -19.91 15.89
N LEU A 310 12.60 -18.64 16.26
CA LEU A 310 11.48 -17.81 16.71
C LEU A 310 10.45 -17.58 15.58
N LEU A 311 10.92 -17.35 14.35
CA LEU A 311 10.07 -17.15 13.20
C LEU A 311 9.22 -18.40 12.89
N LEU A 312 9.84 -19.59 12.94
CA LEU A 312 9.16 -20.87 12.77
C LEU A 312 8.14 -21.14 13.90
N ALA A 313 8.50 -20.82 15.15
CA ALA A 313 7.59 -20.94 16.29
C ALA A 313 6.33 -20.06 16.12
N ILE A 314 6.52 -18.80 15.70
CA ILE A 314 5.40 -17.88 15.42
C ILE A 314 4.56 -18.38 14.23
N ALA A 315 5.20 -18.91 13.18
CA ALA A 315 4.49 -19.47 12.04
C ALA A 315 3.61 -20.66 12.44
N SER A 316 4.13 -21.55 13.29
CA SER A 316 3.46 -22.77 13.74
C SER A 316 2.21 -22.50 14.58
N GLU A 317 2.23 -21.43 15.39
CA GLU A 317 1.06 -21.03 16.18
C GLU A 317 0.10 -20.08 15.45
N CYS A 318 0.43 -19.64 14.23
CA CYS A 318 -0.29 -18.66 13.40
C CYS A 318 -0.40 -17.23 14.00
N LEU A 319 -0.68 -17.10 15.31
CA LEU A 319 -0.80 -15.85 16.05
C LEU A 319 -0.37 -16.05 17.52
N VAL A 320 0.64 -15.32 17.95
CA VAL A 320 1.21 -15.42 19.32
C VAL A 320 0.96 -14.14 20.10
N SER A 321 0.10 -14.19 21.12
CA SER A 321 -0.21 -13.01 21.95
C SER A 321 0.98 -12.56 22.81
N SER A 322 1.77 -13.51 23.33
CA SER A 322 2.86 -13.27 24.27
C SER A 322 4.12 -14.08 23.91
N PRO A 323 4.89 -13.64 22.90
CA PRO A 323 6.08 -14.36 22.43
C PRO A 323 7.24 -14.37 23.44
N LEU A 324 7.15 -13.59 24.52
CA LEU A 324 8.13 -13.55 25.62
C LEU A 324 7.69 -14.36 26.84
N SER A 325 6.53 -15.01 26.79
CA SER A 325 6.03 -15.82 27.91
C SER A 325 6.89 -17.07 28.09
N GLN A 326 7.07 -17.51 29.34
CA GLN A 326 7.82 -18.72 29.65
C GLN A 326 7.20 -19.95 28.98
N GLN A 327 5.86 -20.02 28.91
CA GLN A 327 5.12 -21.10 28.26
C GLN A 327 5.46 -21.22 26.77
N PHE A 328 5.43 -20.11 26.02
CA PHE A 328 5.77 -20.12 24.59
C PHE A 328 7.23 -20.51 24.37
N ILE A 329 8.14 -19.94 25.17
CA ILE A 329 9.57 -20.22 25.10
C ILE A 329 9.86 -21.70 25.36
N SER A 330 9.26 -22.29 26.41
CA SER A 330 9.48 -23.71 26.73
C SER A 330 8.87 -24.64 25.69
N THR A 331 7.69 -24.31 25.15
CA THR A 331 6.98 -25.16 24.17
C THR A 331 7.79 -25.30 22.88
N HIS A 332 8.39 -24.20 22.40
CA HIS A 332 9.18 -24.17 21.17
C HIS A 332 10.69 -24.30 21.39
N HIS A 333 11.12 -24.63 22.61
CA HIS A 333 12.53 -24.80 22.96
C HIS A 333 13.40 -23.58 22.57
N LEU A 334 12.84 -22.38 22.74
CA LEU A 334 13.51 -21.14 22.40
C LEU A 334 14.59 -20.79 23.45
N PRO A 335 15.60 -19.99 23.07
CA PRO A 335 16.61 -19.49 24.01
C PRO A 335 16.01 -18.63 25.13
N ALA A 336 16.87 -18.14 26.02
CA ALA A 336 16.49 -17.24 27.10
C ALA A 336 15.67 -16.03 26.60
N THR A 337 14.75 -15.54 27.45
CA THR A 337 13.80 -14.45 27.11
C THR A 337 14.48 -13.20 26.57
N SER A 338 15.67 -12.85 27.05
CA SER A 338 16.46 -11.72 26.53
C SER A 338 16.87 -11.90 25.07
N SER A 339 17.28 -13.11 24.69
CA SER A 339 17.61 -13.46 23.30
C SER A 339 16.37 -13.46 22.41
N VAL A 340 15.24 -14.00 22.90
CA VAL A 340 13.96 -13.98 22.19
C VAL A 340 13.48 -12.55 21.96
N LYS A 341 13.61 -11.67 22.95
CA LYS A 341 13.26 -10.24 22.81
C LYS A 341 14.08 -9.54 21.73
N THR A 342 15.39 -9.80 21.68
CA THR A 342 16.28 -9.23 20.65
C THR A 342 15.94 -9.78 19.27
N ALA A 343 15.70 -11.09 19.15
CA ALA A 343 15.29 -11.73 17.90
C ALA A 343 13.94 -11.20 17.41
N LEU A 344 12.95 -11.08 18.30
CA LEU A 344 11.63 -10.55 17.98
C LEU A 344 11.72 -9.11 17.44
N LYS A 345 12.51 -8.26 18.11
CA LYS A 345 12.75 -6.89 17.64
C LYS A 345 13.34 -6.89 16.23
N ALA A 346 14.39 -7.68 16.00
CA ALA A 346 15.02 -7.77 14.69
C ALA A 346 14.07 -8.28 13.59
N LEU A 347 13.21 -9.26 13.89
CA LEU A 347 12.22 -9.78 12.95
C LEU A 347 11.12 -8.76 12.62
N VAL A 348 10.70 -7.96 13.60
CA VAL A 348 9.74 -6.86 13.41
C VAL A 348 10.37 -5.73 12.60
N ASP A 349 11.61 -5.35 12.91
CA ASP A 349 12.35 -4.31 12.19
C ASP A 349 12.59 -4.72 10.72
N LYS A 350 12.88 -6.00 10.48
CA LYS A 350 12.95 -6.61 9.14
C LYS A 350 11.58 -6.84 8.49
N GLN A 351 10.49 -6.54 9.20
CA GLN A 351 9.09 -6.70 8.75
C GLN A 351 8.68 -8.13 8.40
N LEU A 352 9.44 -9.14 8.85
CA LEU A 352 9.09 -10.56 8.71
C LEU A 352 8.02 -11.00 9.72
N VAL A 353 7.95 -10.29 10.86
CA VAL A 353 6.90 -10.46 11.86
C VAL A 353 6.13 -9.15 12.01
N SER A 354 4.80 -9.22 11.97
CA SER A 354 3.92 -8.08 12.19
C SER A 354 3.34 -8.12 13.61
N LYS A 355 3.31 -6.97 14.27
CA LYS A 355 2.63 -6.77 15.55
C LYS A 355 1.20 -6.28 15.30
N THR A 356 0.22 -6.97 15.87
CA THR A 356 -1.20 -6.61 15.84
C THR A 356 -1.70 -6.35 17.26
N PRO A 357 -2.91 -5.77 17.46
CA PRO A 357 -3.51 -5.65 18.78
C PRO A 357 -3.71 -7.00 19.49
N LYS A 358 -3.81 -8.11 18.75
CA LYS A 358 -4.04 -9.46 19.29
C LYS A 358 -2.76 -10.26 19.54
N GLY A 359 -1.62 -9.83 19.00
CA GLY A 359 -0.36 -10.57 19.07
C GLY A 359 0.51 -10.41 17.83
N TYR A 360 1.48 -11.29 17.71
CA TYR A 360 2.49 -11.33 16.66
C TYR A 360 2.22 -12.47 15.68
N LEU A 361 2.47 -12.21 14.40
CA LEU A 361 2.29 -13.18 13.32
C LEU A 361 3.36 -12.99 12.25
N VAL A 362 3.63 -14.02 11.47
CA VAL A 362 4.49 -13.89 10.27
C VAL A 362 3.75 -13.02 9.26
N SER A 363 4.42 -11.97 8.78
CA SER A 363 3.81 -10.93 7.93
C SER A 363 3.29 -11.48 6.61
N ASP A 364 4.00 -12.47 6.03
CA ASP A 364 3.58 -13.12 4.79
C ASP A 364 3.01 -14.53 5.08
N ARG A 365 1.76 -14.76 4.71
CA ARG A 365 1.01 -16.02 4.89
C ARG A 365 1.56 -17.17 4.08
N PHE A 366 1.98 -16.92 2.84
CA PHE A 366 2.58 -17.98 2.01
C PHE A 366 3.95 -18.37 2.58
N PHE A 367 4.72 -17.39 3.06
CA PHE A 367 5.95 -17.66 3.80
C PHE A 367 5.69 -18.44 5.10
N ALA A 368 4.66 -18.09 5.87
CA ALA A 368 4.27 -18.84 7.07
C ALA A 368 3.95 -20.31 6.76
N LYS A 369 3.19 -20.57 5.69
CA LYS A 369 2.86 -21.93 5.23
C LYS A 369 4.12 -22.68 4.77
N TRP A 370 5.01 -22.02 4.02
CA TRP A 370 6.29 -22.58 3.59
C TRP A 370 7.20 -22.98 4.77
N LEU A 371 7.28 -22.14 5.80
CA LEU A 371 8.03 -22.41 7.02
C LEU A 371 7.53 -23.68 7.71
N VAL A 372 6.21 -23.79 7.92
CA VAL A 372 5.57 -24.94 8.60
C VAL A 372 5.68 -26.23 7.79
N ARG A 373 5.80 -26.13 6.45
CA ARG A 373 6.02 -27.28 5.55
C ARG A 373 7.47 -27.79 5.52
N GLY A 374 8.37 -27.22 6.33
CA GLY A 374 9.77 -27.66 6.43
C GLY A 374 10.74 -26.93 5.52
N GLY A 375 10.39 -25.74 5.02
CA GLY A 375 11.24 -24.97 4.11
C GLY A 375 12.62 -24.57 4.65
N ILE A 376 12.80 -24.49 5.98
CA ILE A 376 14.11 -24.19 6.60
C ILE A 376 15.04 -25.41 6.58
N THR A 377 14.47 -26.62 6.53
CA THR A 377 15.20 -27.88 6.68
C THR A 377 15.58 -28.55 5.35
N SER A 378 15.22 -27.93 4.21
CA SER A 378 15.48 -28.42 2.85
C SER A 378 16.72 -27.81 2.23
#